data_AF-A0AAD5YQ54-F1
#
_entry.id   AF-A0AAD5YQ54-F1
#
_cell.length_a   1.000
_cell.length_b   1.000
_cell.length_c   1.000
_cell.angle_alpha   90.00
_cell.angle_beta   90.00
_cell.angle_gamma   90.00
#
_symmetry.space_group_name_H-M   'P 1'
#
loop_
_entity.id
_entity.type
_entity.pdbx_description
1 polymer ?
#
loop_
_entity_poly.entity_id
_entity_poly.type
_entity_poly.pdbx_seq_one_letter_code
_entity_poly.pdbx_strand_id
1 'polypeptide(L)'
;MTCNDNGTCDSPHAGGVFLLSITFPTDYPFKPPKVSFTIKIYHPNLNADGSICLDILRDQWSPALTTSKVLLSICSMLTDLNPDDPLVPDIVLLYKTDRARCEATAREWTRKYAM
;
A
#
# COMPACT_ATOMS: atom_id res chain seq x y z
N MET A 1 -9.11 8.76 -5.38
CA MET A 1 -9.99 7.64 -5.02
C MET A 1 -11.41 8.09 -5.29
N THR A 2 -12.05 7.63 -6.36
CA THR A 2 -13.43 8.00 -6.69
C THR A 2 -14.38 6.94 -6.13
N CYS A 3 -15.39 7.41 -5.40
CA CYS A 3 -16.43 6.59 -4.78
C CYS A 3 -17.34 6.02 -5.87
N ASN A 4 -17.67 4.73 -5.81
CA ASN A 4 -18.71 4.16 -6.66
C ASN A 4 -20.10 4.46 -6.06
N ASP A 5 -21.08 4.65 -6.93
CA ASP A 5 -22.37 5.33 -6.73
C ASP A 5 -23.38 4.57 -5.83
N ASN A 6 -22.97 3.96 -4.72
CA ASN A 6 -23.87 3.23 -3.81
C ASN A 6 -23.63 3.47 -2.31
N GLY A 7 -22.94 4.56 -1.94
CA GLY A 7 -22.97 5.08 -0.56
C GLY A 7 -22.15 4.30 0.49
N THR A 8 -21.44 3.23 0.14
CA THR A 8 -20.36 2.69 0.98
C THR A 8 -19.01 2.98 0.34
N CYS A 9 -18.26 3.91 0.93
CA CYS A 9 -16.82 4.01 0.66
C CYS A 9 -16.14 2.78 1.30
N ASP A 10 -16.27 1.62 0.66
CA ASP A 10 -15.96 0.29 1.21
C ASP A 10 -14.46 -0.02 1.38
N SER A 11 -13.58 0.96 1.11
CA SER A 11 -12.17 0.83 1.45
C SER A 11 -11.92 1.41 2.85
N PRO A 12 -11.31 0.67 3.78
CA PRO A 12 -10.98 1.19 5.11
C PRO A 12 -9.94 2.33 5.09
N HIS A 13 -9.38 2.62 3.91
CA HIS A 13 -8.45 3.71 3.64
C HIS A 13 -9.11 4.94 3.02
N ALA A 14 -10.43 4.93 2.81
CA ALA A 14 -11.15 6.03 2.20
C ALA A 14 -11.02 7.33 3.03
N GLY A 15 -10.76 8.44 2.34
CA GLY A 15 -10.55 9.76 2.96
C GLY A 15 -9.17 9.99 3.57
N GLY A 16 -8.29 8.97 3.57
CA GLY A 16 -6.90 9.13 4.02
C GLY A 16 -6.00 9.78 2.98
N VAL A 17 -5.08 10.64 3.43
CA VAL A 17 -3.96 11.21 2.70
C VAL A 17 -2.70 10.41 3.04
N PHE A 18 -2.21 9.64 2.07
CA PHE A 18 -1.05 8.78 2.24
C PHE A 18 0.19 9.44 1.65
N LEU A 19 1.15 9.80 2.52
CA LEU A 19 2.40 10.42 2.10
C LEU A 19 3.46 9.35 1.82
N LEU A 20 4.15 9.51 0.70
CA LEU A 20 5.25 8.65 0.27
C LEU A 20 6.53 9.46 0.13
N SER A 21 7.64 8.85 0.54
CA SER A 21 9.00 9.32 0.26
C SER A 21 9.57 8.52 -0.89
N ILE A 22 10.05 9.21 -1.92
CA ILE A 22 10.71 8.60 -3.09
C ILE A 22 12.14 9.09 -3.15
N THR A 23 13.10 8.16 -3.05
CA THR A 23 14.53 8.46 -3.12
C THR A 23 15.12 7.78 -4.35
N PHE A 24 15.60 8.58 -5.30
CA PHE A 24 16.25 8.09 -6.50
C PHE A 24 17.73 7.78 -6.23
N PRO A 25 18.23 6.57 -6.56
CA PRO A 25 19.66 6.29 -6.49
C PRO A 25 20.42 7.00 -7.61
N THR A 26 21.73 7.16 -7.44
CA THR A 26 22.62 7.74 -8.47
C THR A 26 22.58 6.99 -9.80
N ASP A 27 22.33 5.68 -9.76
CA ASP A 27 22.26 4.82 -10.95
C ASP A 27 20.85 4.72 -11.56
N TYR A 28 19.92 5.59 -11.18
CA TYR A 28 18.58 5.62 -11.78
C TYR A 28 18.67 6.00 -13.27
N PRO A 29 17.95 5.32 -14.19
CA PRO A 29 16.90 4.32 -13.98
C PRO A 29 17.37 2.84 -14.00
N PHE A 30 18.67 2.55 -13.99
CA PHE A 30 19.17 1.17 -13.96
C PHE A 30 18.93 0.49 -12.61
N LYS A 31 18.84 1.26 -11.52
CA LYS A 31 18.37 0.79 -10.21
C LYS A 31 17.00 1.39 -9.86
N PRO A 32 16.12 0.64 -9.18
CA PRO A 32 14.81 1.14 -8.77
C PRO A 32 14.93 2.29 -7.76
N PRO A 33 13.97 3.23 -7.76
CA PRO A 33 13.86 4.21 -6.69
C PRO A 33 13.44 3.50 -5.39
N LYS A 34 13.93 3.99 -4.25
CA LYS A 34 13.43 3.55 -2.95
C LYS A 34 12.15 4.29 -2.63
N VAL A 35 11.05 3.57 -2.47
CA VAL A 35 9.74 4.13 -2.10
C VAL A 35 9.32 3.59 -0.75
N SER A 36 8.97 4.48 0.17
CA SER A 36 8.43 4.14 1.48
C SER A 36 7.30 5.07 1.87
N PHE A 37 6.36 4.59 2.67
CA PHE A 37 5.36 5.45 3.29
C PHE A 37 5.98 6.19 4.47
N THR A 38 5.74 7.49 4.56
CA THR A 38 6.19 8.30 5.72
C THR A 38 5.23 8.17 6.90
N ILE A 39 4.01 7.68 6.65
CA ILE A 39 2.99 7.45 7.66
C ILE A 39 2.76 5.96 7.87
N LYS A 40 2.23 5.60 9.04
CA LYS A 40 1.92 4.21 9.38
C LYS A 40 0.58 3.81 8.76
N ILE A 41 0.61 2.73 7.97
CA ILE A 41 -0.57 2.18 7.29
C ILE A 41 -0.73 0.73 7.71
N TYR A 42 -1.95 0.34 8.07
CA TYR A 42 -2.27 -1.05 8.36
C TYR A 42 -2.59 -1.79 7.07
N HIS A 43 -1.62 -2.52 6.53
CA HIS A 43 -1.75 -3.24 5.25
C HIS A 43 -0.86 -4.49 5.24
N PRO A 44 -1.30 -5.65 4.71
CA PRO A 44 -0.52 -6.90 4.72
C PRO A 44 0.79 -6.82 3.94
N ASN A 45 0.88 -5.94 2.93
CA ASN A 45 2.06 -5.78 2.07
C ASN A 45 2.97 -4.61 2.48
N LEU A 46 2.69 -3.99 3.64
CA LEU A 46 3.48 -2.90 4.20
C LEU A 46 4.12 -3.33 5.51
N ASN A 47 5.40 -3.05 5.65
CA ASN A 47 6.07 -3.21 6.93
C ASN A 47 5.70 -2.08 7.90
N ALA A 48 5.92 -2.34 9.19
CA ALA A 48 5.69 -1.36 10.27
C ALA A 48 6.58 -0.10 10.17
N ASP A 49 7.71 -0.16 9.45
CA ASP A 49 8.60 0.96 9.16
C ASP A 49 8.18 1.75 7.90
N GLY A 50 7.11 1.34 7.21
CA GLY A 50 6.64 1.97 5.98
C GLY A 50 7.31 1.45 4.71
N SER A 51 8.17 0.44 4.81
CA SER A 51 8.79 -0.21 3.64
C SER A 51 7.73 -0.96 2.82
N ILE A 52 7.74 -0.72 1.51
CA ILE A 52 6.82 -1.33 0.54
C ILE A 52 7.48 -2.56 -0.08
N CYS A 53 6.78 -3.69 -0.12
CA CYS A 53 7.23 -4.86 -0.86
C CYS A 53 6.45 -4.96 -2.17
N LEU A 54 7.06 -4.46 -3.24
CA LEU A 54 6.59 -4.64 -4.61
C LEU A 54 7.73 -5.27 -5.42
N ASP A 55 7.39 -6.31 -6.17
CA ASP A 55 8.24 -7.00 -7.13
C ASP A 55 8.85 -6.04 -8.15
N ILE A 56 8.05 -5.08 -8.65
CA ILE A 56 8.52 -4.04 -9.58
C ILE A 56 9.57 -3.10 -8.98
N LEU A 57 9.70 -3.03 -7.65
CA LEU A 57 10.74 -2.26 -6.95
C LEU A 57 11.95 -3.14 -6.55
N ARG A 58 11.94 -4.42 -6.91
CA ARG A 58 12.96 -5.41 -6.61
C ARG A 58 13.46 -6.07 -7.90
N ASP A 59 13.08 -7.31 -8.13
CA ASP A 59 13.56 -8.18 -9.21
C ASP A 59 12.86 -7.94 -10.56
N GLN A 60 11.64 -7.39 -10.55
CA GLN A 60 10.90 -7.03 -11.77
C GLN A 60 11.14 -5.57 -12.20
N TRP A 61 12.09 -4.86 -11.58
CA TRP A 61 12.39 -3.49 -11.98
C TRP A 61 12.94 -3.45 -13.41
N SER A 62 12.36 -2.57 -14.23
CA SER A 62 12.85 -2.27 -15.56
C SER A 62 13.05 -0.76 -15.70
N PRO A 63 14.13 -0.29 -16.34
CA PRO A 63 14.34 1.13 -16.65
C PRO A 63 13.21 1.77 -17.48
N ALA A 64 12.36 0.96 -18.12
CA ALA A 64 11.17 1.40 -18.84
C ALA A 64 9.96 1.70 -17.92
N LEU A 65 10.04 1.36 -16.63
CA LEU A 65 9.02 1.70 -15.64
C LEU A 65 9.18 3.17 -15.24
N THR A 66 8.05 3.88 -15.23
CA THR A 66 8.00 5.27 -14.78
C THR A 66 7.49 5.34 -13.35
N THR A 67 7.82 6.42 -12.64
CA THR A 67 7.26 6.70 -11.31
C THR A 67 5.73 6.65 -11.31
N SER A 68 5.08 7.09 -12.39
CA SER A 68 3.62 7.00 -12.52
C SER A 68 3.11 5.56 -12.49
N LYS A 69 3.79 4.62 -13.19
CA LYS A 69 3.44 3.19 -13.14
C LYS A 69 3.65 2.62 -11.74
N VAL A 70 4.74 3.00 -11.08
CA VAL A 70 5.01 2.60 -9.69
C VAL A 70 3.90 3.07 -8.75
N LEU A 71 3.50 4.34 -8.84
CA LEU A 71 2.41 4.91 -8.03
C LEU A 71 1.07 4.22 -8.31
N LEU A 72 0.77 3.90 -9.56
CA LEU A 72 -0.44 3.15 -9.92
C LEU A 72 -0.44 1.75 -9.30
N SER A 73 0.69 1.04 -9.35
CA SER A 73 0.83 -0.26 -8.68
C SER A 73 0.65 -0.15 -7.16
N ILE A 74 1.19 0.89 -6.53
CA ILE A 74 1.00 1.14 -5.09
C ILE A 74 -0.48 1.43 -4.77
N CYS A 75 -1.16 2.26 -5.57
CA CYS A 75 -2.59 2.52 -5.40
C CYS A 75 -3.43 1.24 -5.56
N SER A 76 -3.10 0.40 -6.54
CA SER A 76 -3.76 -0.90 -6.73
C SER A 76 -3.53 -1.82 -5.53
N MET A 77 -2.29 -1.88 -5.02
CA MET A 77 -1.94 -2.65 -3.84
C MET A 77 -2.72 -2.19 -2.60
N LEU A 78 -2.93 -0.88 -2.40
CA LEU A 78 -3.74 -0.36 -1.30
C LEU A 78 -5.25 -0.66 -1.44
N THR A 79 -5.70 -0.98 -2.66
CA THR A 79 -7.11 -1.25 -2.94
C THR A 79 -7.43 -2.74 -2.84
N ASP A 80 -6.51 -3.61 -3.28
CA ASP A 80 -6.64 -5.06 -3.26
C ASP A 80 -5.68 -5.69 -2.26
N LEU A 81 -6.23 -6.39 -1.26
CA LEU A 81 -5.46 -7.22 -0.34
C LEU A 81 -4.96 -8.44 -1.12
N ASN A 82 -3.75 -8.38 -1.67
CA ASN A 82 -3.13 -9.52 -2.34
C ASN A 82 -2.98 -10.68 -1.33
N PRO A 83 -3.79 -11.75 -1.41
CA PRO A 83 -3.79 -12.81 -0.40
C PRO A 83 -2.71 -13.87 -0.66
N ASP A 84 -2.09 -13.84 -1.85
CA ASP A 84 -1.13 -14.83 -2.33
C ASP A 84 0.31 -14.55 -1.87
N ASP A 85 0.66 -13.30 -1.54
CA ASP A 85 1.99 -12.94 -1.01
C ASP A 85 1.89 -11.94 0.16
N PRO A 86 1.36 -12.37 1.33
CA PRO A 86 1.28 -11.48 2.48
C PRO A 86 2.64 -11.33 3.17
N LEU A 87 3.10 -10.09 3.26
CA LEU A 87 4.28 -9.78 4.06
C LEU A 87 4.03 -9.98 5.56
N VAL A 88 2.80 -9.69 5.99
CA VAL A 88 2.32 -9.88 7.37
C VAL A 88 1.18 -10.91 7.35
N PRO A 89 1.47 -12.20 7.57
CA PRO A 89 0.47 -13.28 7.46
C PRO A 89 -0.66 -13.12 8.48
N ASP A 90 -0.41 -12.51 9.65
CA ASP A 90 -1.43 -12.21 10.66
C ASP A 90 -2.55 -11.31 10.13
N ILE A 91 -2.23 -10.32 9.28
CA ILE A 91 -3.24 -9.41 8.73
C ILE A 91 -4.14 -10.15 7.74
N VAL A 92 -3.57 -11.03 6.90
CA VAL A 92 -4.37 -11.86 5.97
C VAL A 92 -5.18 -12.91 6.70
N LEU A 93 -4.64 -13.51 7.78
CA LEU A 93 -5.41 -14.43 8.61
C LEU A 93 -6.58 -13.71 9.30
N LEU A 94 -6.35 -12.52 9.84
CA LEU A 94 -7.41 -11.70 10.43
C LEU A 94 -8.45 -11.28 9.38
N TYR A 95 -8.02 -10.91 8.18
CA TYR A 95 -8.95 -10.58 7.09
C TYR A 95 -9.80 -11.78 6.66
N LYS A 96 -9.23 -12.99 6.64
CA LYS A 96 -9.95 -14.23 6.32
C LYS A 96 -10.89 -14.69 7.44
N THR A 97 -10.51 -14.50 8.71
CA THR A 97 -11.28 -14.97 9.87
C THR A 97 -12.30 -13.95 10.37
N ASP A 98 -11.96 -12.67 10.37
CA ASP A 98 -12.76 -11.56 10.89
C ASP A 98 -12.50 -10.27 10.09
N ARG A 99 -13.09 -10.22 8.89
CA ARG A 99 -13.01 -9.07 7.98
C ARG A 99 -13.46 -7.77 8.64
N ALA A 100 -14.52 -7.80 9.45
CA ALA A 100 -15.06 -6.61 10.11
C ALA A 100 -14.04 -5.99 11.08
N ARG A 101 -13.35 -6.81 11.86
CA ARG A 101 -12.29 -6.34 12.77
C ARG A 101 -11.06 -5.84 12.03
N CYS A 102 -10.67 -6.50 10.94
CA CYS A 102 -9.59 -6.04 10.07
C CYS A 102 -9.89 -4.65 9.50
N GLU A 103 -11.09 -4.46 8.94
CA GLU A 103 -11.53 -3.18 8.40
C GLU A 103 -11.65 -2.09 9.46
N ALA A 104 -12.16 -2.41 10.65
CA ALA A 104 -12.25 -1.46 11.76
C ALA A 104 -10.85 -0.98 12.20
N THR A 105 -9.88 -1.90 12.27
CA THR A 105 -8.49 -1.57 12.60
C THR A 105 -7.87 -0.69 11.52
N ALA A 106 -8.06 -1.04 10.24
CA ALA A 106 -7.55 -0.25 9.13
C ALA A 106 -8.17 1.16 9.07
N ARG A 107 -9.47 1.31 9.36
CA ARG A 107 -10.12 2.62 9.49
C ARG A 107 -9.56 3.45 10.64
N GLU A 108 -9.33 2.83 11.80
CA GLU A 108 -8.75 3.52 12.95
C GLU A 108 -7.34 4.03 12.65
N TRP A 109 -6.53 3.22 11.97
CA TRP A 109 -5.19 3.62 11.55
C TRP A 109 -5.22 4.75 10.52
N THR A 110 -6.11 4.66 9.53
CA THR A 110 -6.31 5.73 8.54
C THR A 110 -6.70 7.03 9.23
N ARG A 111 -7.64 7.00 10.18
CA ARG A 111 -8.03 8.19 10.97
C ARG A 111 -6.89 8.75 11.81
N LYS A 112 -6.03 7.89 12.35
CA LYS A 112 -4.96 8.29 13.27
C LYS A 112 -3.73 8.85 12.57
N TYR A 113 -3.39 8.32 11.39
CA TYR A 113 -2.11 8.61 10.72
C TYR A 113 -2.25 9.24 9.34
N ALA A 114 -3.44 9.19 8.72
CA ALA A 114 -3.67 9.64 7.35
C ALA A 114 -4.79 10.70 7.24
N MET A 115 -5.35 11.20 8.34
CA MET A 115 -6.30 12.31 8.36
C MET A 115 -5.69 13.56 8.98
#